data_AF-A0A1C4TM42-F1
#
_entry.id   AF-A0A1C4TM42-F1
#
_cell.length_a   1.000
_cell.length_b   1.000
_cell.length_c   1.000
_cell.angle_alpha   90.00
_cell.angle_beta   90.00
_cell.angle_gamma   90.00
#
_symmetry.space_group_name_H-M   'P 1'
#
loop_
_entity.id
_entity.type
_entity.pdbx_description
1 polymer ?
#
loop_
_entity_poly.entity_id
_entity_poly.type
_entity_poly.pdbx_seq_one_letter_code
_entity_poly.pdbx_strand_id
1 'polypeptide(L)'
;MASVTGPPAALAAFLQNAGLPPEAEILGPVPASSAAPGRARRPGDAPPGDTWERALVRVVPGRGAALARALKTALAARTAKGANDPVRIRIDPPDIG
;
A
#
# COMPACT_ATOMS: atom_id res chain seq x y z
N MET A 1 10.76 0.43 -5.36
CA MET A 1 9.82 -0.44 -4.60
C MET A 1 8.54 0.32 -4.29
N ALA A 2 7.49 -0.29 -3.73
CA ALA A 2 6.33 0.43 -3.18
C ALA A 2 5.84 -0.21 -1.88
N SER A 3 5.29 0.60 -0.98
CA SER A 3 4.55 0.17 0.21
C SER A 3 3.08 0.54 0.04
N VAL A 4 2.18 -0.41 0.28
CA VAL A 4 0.73 -0.21 0.25
C VAL A 4 0.17 -0.52 1.63
N THR A 5 -0.62 0.38 2.21
CA THR A 5 -1.13 0.25 3.57
C THR A 5 -2.60 0.63 3.64
N GLY A 6 -3.41 -0.13 4.35
CA GLY A 6 -4.83 0.16 4.57
C GLY A 6 -5.51 -0.94 5.38
N PRO A 7 -6.84 -0.86 5.57
CA PRO A 7 -7.61 -1.94 6.18
C PRO A 7 -7.41 -3.27 5.43
N PRO A 8 -7.39 -4.44 6.11
CA PRO A 8 -7.07 -5.74 5.50
C PRO A 8 -7.87 -6.03 4.22
N ALA A 9 -9.20 -5.87 4.28
CA ALA A 9 -10.08 -6.13 3.14
C ALA A 9 -9.80 -5.16 1.97
N ALA A 10 -9.57 -3.89 2.27
CA ALA A 10 -9.25 -2.87 1.28
C ALA A 10 -7.89 -3.10 0.63
N LEU A 11 -6.89 -3.51 1.41
CA LEU A 11 -5.55 -3.83 0.95
C LEU A 11 -5.57 -5.05 0.02
N ALA A 12 -6.21 -6.14 0.45
CA ALA A 12 -6.32 -7.36 -0.34
C ALA A 12 -7.02 -7.10 -1.69
N ALA A 13 -8.17 -6.44 -1.66
CA ALA A 13 -8.90 -6.08 -2.87
C ALA A 13 -8.10 -5.13 -3.78
N PHE A 14 -7.35 -4.19 -3.21
CA PHE A 14 -6.51 -3.29 -3.99
C PHE A 14 -5.39 -4.04 -4.70
N LEU A 15 -4.64 -4.90 -4.00
CA LEU A 15 -3.51 -5.65 -4.58
C LEU A 15 -3.97 -6.62 -5.66
N GLN A 16 -5.12 -7.28 -5.48
CA GLN A 16 -5.70 -8.18 -6.48
C GLN A 16 -6.07 -7.44 -7.78
N ASN A 17 -6.56 -6.20 -7.68
CA ASN A 17 -6.99 -5.41 -8.82
C ASN A 17 -5.90 -4.47 -9.37
N ALA A 18 -4.69 -4.49 -8.80
CA ALA A 18 -3.67 -3.50 -9.11
C ALA A 18 -3.04 -3.64 -10.50
N GLY A 19 -3.26 -4.77 -11.19
CA GLY A 19 -2.67 -5.03 -12.52
C GLY A 19 -1.15 -4.93 -12.48
N LEU A 20 -0.54 -5.50 -11.42
CA LEU A 20 0.90 -5.42 -11.20
C LEU A 20 1.67 -6.10 -12.35
N PRO A 21 2.89 -5.62 -12.65
CA PRO A 21 3.78 -6.31 -13.58
C PRO A 21 3.96 -7.79 -13.19
N PRO A 22 4.10 -8.74 -14.13
CA PRO A 22 4.23 -10.16 -13.83
C PRO A 22 5.47 -10.49 -12.98
N GLU A 23 6.52 -9.68 -13.08
CA GLU A 23 7.73 -9.78 -12.27
C GLU A 23 7.62 -9.13 -10.88
N ALA A 24 6.46 -8.53 -10.55
CA ALA A 24 6.25 -7.90 -9.27
C ALA A 24 6.05 -8.96 -8.18
N GLU A 25 6.81 -8.81 -7.10
CA GLU A 25 6.66 -9.67 -5.94
C GLU A 25 6.02 -8.89 -4.80
N ILE A 26 4.97 -9.49 -4.24
CA ILE A 26 4.26 -8.97 -3.08
C ILE A 26 4.84 -9.64 -1.84
N LEU A 27 5.54 -8.86 -1.03
CA LEU A 27 5.95 -9.27 0.31
C LEU A 27 4.81 -8.94 1.26
N GLY A 28 4.37 -9.98 1.98
CA GLY A 28 3.03 -10.13 2.52
C GLY A 28 2.45 -8.94 3.28
N PRO A 29 1.13 -8.98 3.52
CA PRO A 29 0.51 -8.04 4.44
C PRO A 29 1.00 -8.33 5.86
N VAL A 30 1.70 -7.37 6.45
CA VAL A 30 2.07 -7.37 7.87
C VAL A 30 1.24 -6.33 8.61
N PRO A 31 0.89 -6.53 9.89
CA PRO A 31 0.21 -5.50 10.67
C PRO A 31 0.98 -4.17 10.60
N ALA A 32 0.30 -3.10 10.19
CA ALA A 32 0.86 -1.77 10.24
C ALA A 32 0.95 -1.33 11.70
N SER A 33 2.05 -0.71 12.09
CA SER A 33 2.18 -0.18 13.45
C SER A 33 1.05 0.82 13.69
N SER A 34 0.30 0.64 14.77
CA SER A 34 -0.56 1.71 15.27
C SER A 34 0.32 2.75 15.96
N ALA A 35 -0.10 4.02 15.92
CA ALA A 35 0.52 5.03 16.75
C ALA A 35 0.26 4.66 18.22
N ALA A 36 1.29 4.20 18.93
CA ALA A 36 1.20 3.92 20.35
C ALA A 36 0.74 5.18 21.12
N PRO A 37 -0.02 5.04 22.23
CA PRO A 37 -0.40 6.16 23.07
C PRO A 37 0.83 7.00 23.45
N GLY A 38 0.82 8.29 23.15
CA GLY A 38 1.92 9.21 23.45
C GLY A 38 3.00 9.38 22.36
N ARG A 39 2.89 8.68 21.21
CA ARG A 39 3.78 8.89 20.06
C ARG A 39 3.09 9.69 18.96
N ALA A 40 3.82 10.64 18.35
CA ALA A 40 3.35 11.31 17.13
C ALA A 40 3.15 10.30 15.99
N ARG A 41 1.95 10.33 15.37
CA ARG A 41 1.60 9.44 14.26
C ARG A 41 2.58 9.63 13.10
N ARG A 42 3.14 8.53 12.60
CA ARG A 42 3.98 8.53 11.40
C ARG A 42 3.13 8.32 10.13
N PRO A 43 3.59 8.83 8.97
CA PRO A 43 2.97 8.51 7.69
C PRO A 43 2.94 7.00 7.45
N GLY A 44 1.75 6.42 7.41
CA GLY A 44 1.55 4.97 7.25
C GLY A 44 1.02 4.26 8.50
N ASP A 45 1.00 4.92 9.66
CA ASP A 45 0.40 4.34 10.86
C ASP A 45 -1.12 4.18 10.70
N ALA A 46 -1.63 3.10 11.29
CA ALA A 46 -3.06 2.89 11.46
C ALA A 46 -3.67 4.00 12.36
N PRO A 47 -4.88 4.50 12.07
CA PRO A 47 -5.64 5.29 13.02
C PRO A 47 -5.83 4.54 14.35
N PRO A 48 -5.89 5.24 15.50
CA PRO A 48 -6.20 4.63 16.79
C PRO A 48 -7.51 3.85 16.72
N GLY A 49 -7.49 2.59 17.17
CA GLY A 49 -8.65 1.70 17.13
C GLY A 49 -8.83 0.93 15.82
N ASP A 50 -8.13 1.29 14.75
CA ASP A 50 -8.20 0.60 13.46
C ASP A 50 -7.07 -0.43 13.32
N THR A 51 -7.39 -1.57 12.70
CA THR A 51 -6.38 -2.55 12.26
C THR A 51 -6.07 -2.30 10.80
N TRP A 52 -4.84 -1.87 10.51
CA TRP A 52 -4.35 -1.74 9.14
C TRP A 52 -3.24 -2.75 8.91
N GLU A 53 -3.08 -3.16 7.65
CA GLU A 53 -1.99 -4.00 7.18
C GLU A 53 -1.17 -3.23 6.16
N ARG A 54 0.08 -3.66 5.98
CA ARG A 54 1.03 -3.13 5.02
C ARG A 54 1.61 -4.26 4.19
N ALA A 55 1.50 -4.16 2.88
CA ALA A 55 2.21 -5.01 1.93
C ALA A 55 3.31 -4.20 1.23
N LEU A 56 4.40 -4.86 0.87
CA LEU A 56 5.44 -4.29 0.02
C LEU A 56 5.36 -4.92 -1.36
N VAL A 57 5.49 -4.11 -2.40
CA VAL A 57 5.57 -4.55 -3.78
C VAL A 57 6.96 -4.22 -4.30
N ARG A 58 7.76 -5.24 -4.55
CA ARG A 58 9.08 -5.11 -5.18
C ARG A 58 9.00 -5.48 -6.66
N VAL A 59 9.81 -4.81 -7.45
CA VAL A 59 10.04 -5.11 -8.87
C VAL A 59 11.53 -5.04 -9.12
N VAL A 60 11.99 -5.67 -10.20
CA VAL A 60 13.39 -5.56 -10.62
C VAL A 60 13.78 -4.09 -10.89
N PRO A 61 15.06 -3.73 -10.72
CA PRO A 61 15.56 -2.40 -11.08
C PRO A 61 15.15 -2.00 -12.50
N GLY A 62 14.83 -0.72 -12.70
CA GLY A 62 14.34 -0.20 -13.98
C GLY A 62 12.84 -0.38 -14.25
N ARG A 63 12.11 -1.16 -13.44
CA ARG A 63 10.65 -1.35 -13.58
C ARG A 63 9.79 -0.47 -12.66
N GLY A 64 10.41 0.42 -11.88
CA GLY A 64 9.71 1.28 -10.92
C GLY A 64 8.60 2.14 -11.54
N ALA A 65 8.80 2.65 -12.76
CA ALA A 65 7.78 3.43 -13.47
C ALA A 65 6.54 2.59 -13.85
N ALA A 66 6.75 1.33 -14.25
CA ALA A 66 5.65 0.41 -14.56
C ALA A 66 4.83 0.09 -13.30
N LEU A 67 5.51 -0.15 -12.17
CA LEU A 67 4.87 -0.34 -10.87
C LEU A 67 4.05 0.90 -10.47
N ALA A 68 4.65 2.10 -10.53
CA ALA A 68 3.97 3.34 -10.17
C ALA A 68 2.73 3.59 -11.05
N ARG A 69 2.82 3.29 -12.36
CA ARG A 69 1.69 3.41 -13.28
C ARG A 69 0.57 2.43 -12.94
N ALA A 70 0.89 1.16 -12.68
CA ALA A 70 -0.10 0.15 -12.30
C ALA A 70 -0.84 0.56 -11.01
N LEU A 71 -0.11 0.94 -9.97
CA LEU A 71 -0.67 1.39 -8.70
C LEU A 71 -1.53 2.65 -8.86
N LYS A 72 -1.11 3.61 -9.68
CA LYS A 72 -1.90 4.82 -9.98
C LYS A 72 -3.21 4.48 -10.70
N THR A 73 -3.17 3.61 -11.70
CA THR A 73 -4.38 3.15 -12.42
C THR A 73 -5.35 2.44 -11.48
N ALA A 74 -4.83 1.57 -10.61
CA ALA A 74 -5.63 0.87 -9.61
C ALA A 74 -6.31 1.83 -8.64
N LEU A 75 -5.58 2.85 -8.16
CA LEU A 75 -6.12 3.87 -7.27
C LEU A 75 -7.23 4.68 -7.97
N ALA A 76 -7.03 5.09 -9.22
CA ALA A 76 -8.02 5.81 -10.00
C ALA A 76 -9.30 4.99 -10.25
N ALA A 77 -9.15 3.70 -10.56
CA ALA A 77 -10.30 2.79 -10.73
C ALA A 77 -11.08 2.63 -9.41
N ARG A 78 -10.37 2.59 -8.27
CA ARG A 78 -10.97 2.48 -6.94
C ARG A 78 -11.73 3.74 -6.54
N THR A 79 -11.18 4.92 -6.80
CA THR A 79 -11.87 6.20 -6.54
C THR A 79 -13.08 6.35 -7.46
N ALA A 80 -13.00 5.94 -8.72
CA ALA A 80 -14.12 5.96 -9.65
C ALA A 80 -15.28 5.05 -9.21
N LYS A 81 -14.99 3.95 -8.50
CA LYS A 81 -15.99 3.04 -7.92
C LYS A 81 -16.59 3.50 -6.59
N GLY A 82 -16.18 4.67 -6.07
CA GLY A 82 -16.69 5.19 -4.79
C GLY A 82 -16.24 4.40 -3.56
N ALA A 83 -15.12 3.68 -3.65
CA ALA A 83 -14.60 2.94 -2.50
C ALA A 83 -14.09 3.90 -1.42
N ASN A 84 -14.67 3.82 -0.23
CA ASN A 84 -14.42 4.77 0.86
C ASN A 84 -13.30 4.33 1.82
N ASP A 85 -12.91 3.06 1.83
CA ASP A 85 -11.85 2.62 2.74
C ASP A 85 -10.50 3.21 2.34
N PRO A 86 -9.71 3.78 3.26
CA PRO A 86 -8.46 4.43 2.91
C PRO A 86 -7.39 3.41 2.49
N VAL A 87 -6.76 3.62 1.33
CA VAL A 87 -5.53 2.91 0.93
C VAL A 87 -4.45 3.95 0.66
N ARG A 88 -3.31 3.80 1.33
CA ARG A 88 -2.13 4.66 1.19
C ARG A 88 -1.05 3.94 0.41
N ILE A 89 -0.43 4.65 -0.52
CA ILE A 89 0.64 4.14 -1.37
C ILE A 89 1.86 5.04 -1.18
N ARG A 90 3.02 4.45 -0.89
CA ARG A 90 4.31 5.14 -0.85
C ARG A 90 5.24 4.48 -1.86
N ILE A 91 5.70 5.25 -2.84
CA ILE A 91 6.71 4.78 -3.80
C ILE A 91 8.07 4.99 -3.16
N ASP A 92 8.89 3.94 -3.20
CA ASP A 92 10.29 3.92 -2.73
C ASP A 92 10.50 4.57 -1.35
N PRO A 93 9.85 4.03 -0.30
CA PRO A 93 9.95 4.61 1.03
C PRO A 93 11.40 4.55 1.57
N PRO A 94 12.00 5.68 1.98
CA PRO A 94 13.40 5.75 2.43
C PRO A 94 13.65 5.04 3.76
N ASP A 95 12.58 4.75 4.51
CA ASP A 95 12.59 3.95 5.74
C ASP A 95 12.61 2.43 5.48
N ILE A 96 12.57 2.02 4.22
CA ILE A 96 12.64 0.62 3.79
C ILE A 96 13.74 0.52 2.72
N GLY A 97 14.99 0.51 3.20
CA GLY A 97 16.21 0.49 2.39
C GLY A 97 17.42 0.48 3.30
#